data_AF-A0A1K1LMA9-F1
#
_entry.id   AF-A0A1K1LMA9-F1
#
_cell.length_a   1.000
_cell.length_b   1.000
_cell.length_c   1.000
_cell.angle_alpha   90.00
_cell.angle_beta   90.00
_cell.angle_gamma   90.00
#
_symmetry.space_group_name_H-M   'P 1'
#
loop_
_entity.id
_entity.type
_entity.pdbx_description
1 polymer ?
#
loop_
_entity_poly.entity_id
_entity_poly.type
_entity_poly.pdbx_seq_one_letter_code
_entity_poly.pdbx_strand_id
1 'polypeptide(L)'
;MLARVCWVLAGWEHAFRTGRMPEQLAAIHAHPGYTVDDLRAAAPEPAVAELVNLARVLHTSRTLAGWRGDAPGCPIATGPLGIANPIILPGWAEADLLLGSTLWEVTTVTSLDNPAVLVRALWRLLACAWLDTRDVYGIRAVGIYLARHGVTMSWGLTAFCSMVFGGTGRDDAAREAFLPLARRLARADGAEPPPPWVPRERILYGSH
;
A
#
# COMPACT_ATOMS: atom_id res chain seq x y z
N MET A 1 -1.94 -9.70 21.88
CA MET A 1 -1.98 -10.92 21.05
C MET A 1 -1.79 -10.63 19.57
N LEU A 2 -2.65 -9.79 18.94
CA LEU A 2 -2.57 -9.50 17.49
C LEU A 2 -1.21 -8.94 17.02
N ALA A 3 -0.62 -8.00 17.75
CA ALA A 3 0.69 -7.41 17.39
C ALA A 3 1.82 -8.45 17.23
N ARG A 4 1.83 -9.50 18.06
CA ARG A 4 2.81 -10.60 17.93
C ARG A 4 2.61 -11.40 16.66
N VAL A 5 1.35 -11.65 16.30
CA VAL A 5 1.00 -12.34 15.04
C VAL A 5 1.40 -11.48 13.84
N CYS A 6 1.12 -10.17 13.87
CA CYS A 6 1.55 -9.24 12.82
C CYS A 6 3.08 -9.23 12.66
N TRP A 7 3.83 -9.30 13.76
CA TRP A 7 5.29 -9.39 13.71
C TRP A 7 5.77 -10.68 13.01
N VAL A 8 5.17 -11.84 13.32
CA VAL A 8 5.49 -13.11 12.64
C VAL A 8 5.18 -13.03 11.14
N LEU A 9 4.01 -12.52 10.77
CA LEU A 9 3.59 -12.35 9.38
C LEU A 9 4.55 -11.44 8.60
N ALA A 10 4.95 -10.31 9.19
CA ALA A 10 5.94 -9.41 8.59
C ALA A 10 7.30 -10.09 8.39
N GLY A 11 7.69 -10.98 9.31
CA GLY A 11 8.91 -11.79 9.17
C GLY A 11 8.85 -12.78 8.01
N TRP A 12 7.71 -13.42 7.79
CA TRP A 12 7.50 -14.27 6.59
C TRP A 12 7.44 -13.48 5.30
N GLU A 13 6.80 -12.31 5.29
CA GLU A 13 6.84 -11.40 4.15
C GLU A 13 8.28 -10.98 3.83
N HIS A 14 9.07 -10.64 4.85
CA HIS A 14 10.48 -10.33 4.68
C HIS A 14 11.26 -11.51 4.07
N ALA A 15 11.01 -12.74 4.55
CA ALA A 15 11.63 -13.94 4.01
C ALA A 15 11.23 -14.18 2.55
N PHE A 16 9.96 -13.97 2.20
CA PHE A 16 9.48 -14.07 0.83
C PHE A 16 10.16 -13.04 -0.10
N ARG A 17 10.26 -11.78 0.33
CA ARG A 17 10.84 -10.69 -0.47
C ARG A 17 12.36 -10.77 -0.62
N THR A 18 13.07 -11.28 0.37
CA THR A 18 14.54 -11.22 0.43
C THR A 18 15.23 -12.57 0.34
N GLY A 19 14.47 -13.67 0.42
CA GLY A 19 15.01 -15.02 0.56
C GLY A 19 15.66 -15.29 1.92
N ARG A 20 15.52 -14.38 2.89
CA ARG A 20 16.16 -14.47 4.22
C ARG A 20 15.15 -14.32 5.34
N MET A 21 15.04 -15.35 6.17
CA MET A 21 14.21 -15.30 7.38
C MET A 21 14.92 -14.48 8.48
N PRO A 22 14.19 -13.64 9.24
CA PRO A 22 14.75 -13.02 10.44
C PRO A 22 15.30 -14.08 11.41
N GLU A 23 16.46 -13.82 12.02
CA GLU A 23 17.20 -14.80 12.83
C GLU A 23 16.34 -15.43 13.93
N GLN A 24 15.52 -14.63 14.62
CA GLN A 24 14.66 -15.10 15.70
C GLN A 24 13.60 -16.10 15.21
N LEU A 25 13.04 -15.88 14.01
CA LEU A 25 12.09 -16.82 13.40
C LEU A 25 12.81 -18.05 12.83
N ALA A 26 13.98 -17.86 12.21
CA ALA A 26 14.78 -18.95 11.69
C ALA A 26 15.17 -19.95 12.79
N ALA A 27 15.55 -19.45 13.97
CA ALA A 27 15.88 -20.27 15.13
C ALA A 27 14.71 -21.16 15.58
N ILE A 28 13.48 -20.63 15.57
CA ILE A 28 12.28 -21.41 15.91
C ILE A 28 12.01 -22.48 14.86
N HIS A 29 12.09 -22.14 13.57
CA HIS A 29 11.86 -23.10 12.48
C HIS A 29 12.90 -24.24 12.48
N ALA A 30 14.07 -24.03 13.06
CA ALA A 30 15.10 -25.07 13.21
C ALA A 30 14.78 -26.09 14.31
N HIS A 31 13.77 -25.86 15.16
CA HIS A 31 13.39 -26.77 16.23
C HIS A 31 12.20 -27.66 15.81
N PRO A 32 12.37 -28.99 15.73
CA PRO A 32 11.26 -29.86 15.40
C PRO A 32 10.18 -29.78 16.48
N GLY A 33 8.91 -29.69 16.05
CA GLY A 33 7.77 -29.65 16.96
C GLY A 33 7.47 -28.28 17.59
N TYR A 34 8.04 -27.19 17.07
CA TYR A 34 7.65 -25.84 17.51
C TYR A 34 6.13 -25.62 17.34
N THR A 35 5.57 -24.78 18.21
CA THR A 35 4.16 -24.42 18.25
C THR A 35 3.92 -23.00 17.75
N VAL A 36 2.66 -22.66 17.52
CA VAL A 36 2.26 -21.28 17.19
C VAL A 36 2.59 -20.31 18.33
N ASP A 37 2.57 -20.78 19.58
CA ASP A 37 2.90 -19.93 20.73
C ASP A 37 4.40 -19.64 20.82
N ASP A 38 5.26 -20.56 20.39
CA ASP A 38 6.70 -20.31 20.25
C ASP A 38 6.98 -19.19 19.23
N LEU A 39 6.29 -19.22 18.08
CA LEU A 39 6.37 -18.15 17.08
C LEU A 39 5.95 -16.79 17.65
N ARG A 40 4.86 -16.75 18.44
CA ARG A 40 4.39 -15.52 19.07
C ARG A 40 5.34 -15.01 20.15
N ALA A 41 5.96 -15.92 20.89
CA ALA A 41 6.90 -15.61 21.96
C ALA A 41 8.21 -14.98 21.44
N ALA A 42 8.64 -15.33 20.21
CA ALA A 42 9.84 -14.74 19.61
C ALA A 42 9.76 -13.25 19.30
N ALA A 43 8.55 -12.67 19.21
CA ALA A 43 8.40 -11.26 18.90
C ALA A 43 9.05 -10.40 20.03
N PRO A 44 10.09 -9.59 19.73
CA PRO A 44 10.73 -8.76 20.74
C PRO A 44 9.75 -7.72 21.30
N GLU A 45 9.78 -7.50 22.62
CA GLU A 45 8.87 -6.53 23.26
C GLU A 45 8.89 -5.13 22.63
N PRO A 46 10.04 -4.55 22.23
CA PRO A 46 10.05 -3.25 21.57
C PRO A 46 9.28 -3.25 20.23
N ALA A 47 9.36 -4.34 19.46
CA ALA A 47 8.63 -4.47 18.20
C ALA A 47 7.12 -4.64 18.43
N VAL A 48 6.73 -5.38 19.47
CA VAL A 48 5.33 -5.52 19.88
C VAL A 48 4.78 -4.18 20.36
N ALA A 49 5.52 -3.44 21.18
CA ALA A 49 5.13 -2.12 21.68
C ALA A 49 4.93 -1.12 20.54
N GLU A 50 5.82 -1.14 19.54
CA GLU A 50 5.71 -0.31 18.34
C GLU A 50 4.44 -0.63 17.52
N LEU A 51 4.17 -1.92 17.26
CA LEU A 51 2.94 -2.33 16.54
C LEU A 51 1.66 -1.95 17.32
N VAL A 52 1.68 -2.08 18.64
CA VAL A 52 0.59 -1.63 19.51
C VAL A 52 0.43 -0.11 19.42
N ASN A 53 1.54 0.64 19.38
CA ASN A 53 1.49 2.09 19.24
C ASN A 53 0.91 2.51 17.88
N LEU A 54 1.30 1.89 16.77
CA LEU A 54 0.72 2.14 15.46
C LEU A 54 -0.78 1.83 15.42
N ALA A 55 -1.20 0.71 16.02
CA ALA A 55 -2.61 0.36 16.13
C ALA A 55 -3.40 1.37 16.98
N ARG A 56 -2.79 1.87 18.07
CA ARG A 56 -3.36 2.94 18.88
C ARG A 56 -3.52 4.21 18.07
N VAL A 57 -2.48 4.65 17.36
CA VAL A 57 -2.52 5.85 16.50
C VAL A 57 -3.65 5.74 15.48
N LEU A 58 -3.74 4.62 14.74
CA LEU A 58 -4.80 4.36 13.76
C LEU A 58 -6.22 4.47 14.37
N HIS A 59 -6.38 4.01 15.61
CA HIS A 59 -7.64 4.08 16.33
C HIS A 59 -7.96 5.50 16.81
N THR A 60 -7.00 6.17 17.46
CA THR A 60 -7.20 7.51 18.03
C THR A 60 -7.30 8.61 16.99
N SER A 61 -6.62 8.48 15.85
CA SER A 61 -6.76 9.40 14.71
C SER A 61 -8.08 9.24 13.98
N ARG A 62 -8.88 8.22 14.33
CA ARG A 62 -10.13 7.85 13.64
C ARG A 62 -9.93 7.49 12.17
N THR A 63 -8.70 7.24 11.71
CA THR A 63 -8.41 6.91 10.30
C THR A 63 -9.16 5.66 9.85
N LEU A 64 -9.14 4.57 10.64
CA LEU A 64 -9.87 3.35 10.31
C LEU A 64 -11.39 3.60 10.27
N ALA A 65 -11.91 4.41 11.19
CA ALA A 65 -13.32 4.77 11.22
C ALA A 65 -13.71 5.57 9.97
N GLY A 66 -12.89 6.54 9.57
CA GLY A 66 -13.08 7.30 8.34
C GLY A 66 -13.05 6.41 7.10
N TRP A 67 -12.11 5.47 7.01
CA TRP A 67 -12.02 4.51 5.90
C TRP A 67 -13.21 3.56 5.80
N ARG A 68 -13.80 3.17 6.94
CA ARG A 68 -15.04 2.37 6.95
C ARG A 68 -16.29 3.19 6.60
N GLY A 69 -16.18 4.51 6.53
CA GLY A 69 -17.33 5.40 6.41
C GLY A 69 -18.18 5.43 7.68
N ASP A 70 -17.57 5.20 8.85
CA ASP A 70 -18.27 5.21 10.14
C ASP A 70 -18.75 6.62 10.45
N ALA A 71 -20.02 6.93 10.13
CA ALA A 71 -20.69 8.14 10.55
C ALA A 71 -21.43 7.93 11.88
N PRO A 72 -21.45 8.91 12.80
CA PRO A 72 -22.26 8.82 14.02
C PRO A 72 -23.72 8.50 13.69
N GLY A 73 -24.27 7.43 14.29
CA GLY A 73 -25.66 7.01 14.08
C GLY A 73 -25.90 6.13 12.84
N CYS A 74 -24.89 5.90 12.00
CA CYS A 74 -24.97 4.92 10.92
C CYS A 74 -24.53 3.52 11.39
N PRO A 75 -25.16 2.45 10.92
CA PRO A 75 -24.64 1.10 11.11
C PRO A 75 -23.23 1.00 10.55
N ILE A 76 -22.31 0.41 11.32
CA ILE A 76 -20.96 0.13 10.85
C ILE A 76 -21.07 -0.82 9.66
N ALA A 77 -20.49 -0.44 8.52
CA ALA A 77 -20.47 -1.28 7.35
C ALA A 77 -19.82 -2.63 7.69
N THR A 78 -20.57 -3.71 7.50
CA THR A 78 -20.09 -5.08 7.72
C THR A 78 -19.56 -5.65 6.42
N GLY A 79 -18.29 -6.05 6.39
CA GLY A 79 -17.67 -6.67 5.22
C GLY A 79 -16.17 -6.39 5.14
N PRO A 80 -15.50 -6.93 4.11
CA PRO A 80 -14.11 -6.57 3.80
C PRO A 80 -13.98 -5.07 3.57
N LEU A 81 -13.04 -4.42 4.26
CA LEU A 81 -12.77 -2.99 4.09
C LEU A 81 -12.11 -2.68 2.73
N GLY A 82 -11.33 -3.62 2.22
CA GLY A 82 -10.57 -3.47 0.99
C GLY A 82 -9.60 -4.63 0.77
N ILE A 83 -8.63 -4.43 -0.11
CA ILE A 83 -7.61 -5.42 -0.49
C ILE A 83 -6.28 -4.98 0.11
N ALA A 84 -5.71 -5.82 0.98
CA ALA A 84 -4.33 -5.66 1.45
C ALA A 84 -3.38 -6.25 0.40
N ASN A 85 -2.27 -5.56 0.14
CA ASN A 85 -1.27 -5.92 -0.87
C ASN A 85 -1.89 -6.31 -2.24
N PRO A 86 -2.59 -5.39 -2.94
CA PRO A 86 -3.04 -5.66 -4.30
C PRO A 86 -1.82 -5.82 -5.23
N ILE A 87 -1.78 -6.96 -5.93
CA ILE A 87 -0.76 -7.29 -6.92
C ILE A 87 -1.15 -6.64 -8.25
N ILE A 88 -0.58 -5.46 -8.53
CA ILE A 88 -0.86 -4.69 -9.75
C ILE A 88 -0.20 -5.33 -10.97
N LEU A 89 1.06 -5.74 -10.80
CA LEU A 89 1.81 -6.52 -11.78
C LEU A 89 2.59 -7.61 -11.05
N PRO A 90 2.26 -8.91 -11.24
CA PRO A 90 2.90 -10.01 -10.52
C PRO A 90 4.43 -9.97 -10.59
N GLY A 91 5.07 -10.05 -9.43
CA GLY A 91 6.53 -10.04 -9.29
C GLY A 91 7.20 -8.69 -9.55
N TRP A 92 6.44 -7.62 -9.81
CA TRP A 92 7.01 -6.33 -10.21
C TRP A 92 6.40 -5.12 -9.49
N ALA A 93 5.07 -5.06 -9.37
CA ALA A 93 4.37 -3.94 -8.75
C ALA A 93 3.26 -4.42 -7.80
N GLU A 94 3.42 -4.05 -6.53
CA GLU A 94 2.47 -4.22 -5.44
C GLU A 94 2.27 -2.86 -4.77
N ALA A 95 1.07 -2.62 -4.25
CA ALA A 95 0.79 -1.49 -3.38
C ALA A 95 0.41 -1.98 -1.98
N ASP A 96 0.30 -1.10 -1.00
CA ASP A 96 0.04 -1.54 0.39
C ASP A 96 -1.44 -1.87 0.62
N LEU A 97 -2.35 -1.02 0.14
CA LEU A 97 -3.77 -1.13 0.44
C LEU A 97 -4.66 -0.50 -0.64
N LEU A 98 -5.73 -1.17 -1.03
CA LEU A 98 -6.78 -0.60 -1.88
C LEU A 98 -8.09 -0.55 -1.08
N LEU A 99 -8.65 0.64 -0.89
CA LEU A 99 -9.92 0.87 -0.21
C LEU A 99 -10.90 1.55 -1.16
N GLY A 100 -12.00 0.86 -1.50
CA GLY A 100 -12.86 1.28 -2.60
C GLY A 100 -12.04 1.43 -3.89
N SER A 101 -12.03 2.63 -4.46
CA SER A 101 -11.21 2.99 -5.63
C SER A 101 -9.95 3.78 -5.28
N THR A 102 -9.56 3.84 -4.00
CA THR A 102 -8.38 4.59 -3.52
C THR A 102 -7.22 3.66 -3.22
N LEU A 103 -6.11 3.83 -3.93
CA LEU A 103 -4.85 3.15 -3.66
C LEU A 103 -4.06 3.91 -2.58
N TRP A 104 -3.72 3.25 -1.49
CA TRP A 104 -3.00 3.83 -0.36
C TRP A 104 -1.57 3.30 -0.27
N GLU A 105 -0.62 4.22 -0.09
CA GLU A 105 0.73 3.91 0.39
C GLU A 105 0.77 4.19 1.90
N VAL A 106 1.15 3.19 2.68
CA VAL A 106 1.27 3.27 4.13
C VAL A 106 2.74 3.43 4.49
N THR A 107 3.10 4.57 5.05
CA THR A 107 4.48 4.86 5.44
C THR A 107 4.61 5.06 6.95
N THR A 108 5.67 4.50 7.51
CA THR A 108 6.00 4.56 8.94
C THR A 108 7.20 5.47 9.20
N VAL A 109 7.39 6.51 8.38
CA VAL A 109 8.46 7.51 8.59
C VAL A 109 8.39 8.11 9.99
N THR A 110 9.54 8.16 10.66
CA THR A 110 9.70 8.73 12.01
C THR A 110 9.83 10.25 11.99
N SER A 111 10.33 10.81 10.90
CA SER A 111 10.44 12.26 10.65
C SER A 111 10.06 12.58 9.20
N LEU A 112 9.43 13.74 9.01
CA LEU A 112 9.06 14.30 7.71
C LEU A 112 10.19 15.13 7.08
N ASP A 113 11.35 15.24 7.75
CA ASP A 113 12.48 16.06 7.31
C ASP A 113 13.23 15.45 6.11
N ASN A 114 12.89 14.22 5.72
CA ASN A 114 13.42 13.58 4.52
C ASN A 114 12.35 13.51 3.41
N PRO A 115 12.24 14.56 2.57
CA PRO A 115 11.24 14.62 1.50
C PRO A 115 11.42 13.51 0.46
N ALA A 116 12.61 12.92 0.32
CA ALA A 116 12.86 11.87 -0.67
C ALA A 116 12.00 10.62 -0.43
N VAL A 117 11.64 10.31 0.83
CA VAL A 117 10.76 9.18 1.14
C VAL A 117 9.35 9.43 0.62
N LEU A 118 8.81 10.63 0.85
CA LEU A 118 7.48 11.01 0.36
C LEU A 118 7.46 11.11 -1.16
N VAL A 119 8.49 11.69 -1.79
CA VAL A 119 8.61 11.74 -3.25
C VAL A 119 8.60 10.34 -3.86
N ARG A 120 9.34 9.39 -3.27
CA ARG A 120 9.32 8.00 -3.73
C ARG A 120 7.94 7.36 -3.58
N ALA A 121 7.25 7.59 -2.47
CA ALA A 121 5.87 7.10 -2.26
C ALA A 121 4.91 7.66 -3.33
N LEU A 122 5.00 8.95 -3.65
CA LEU A 122 4.19 9.59 -4.69
C LEU A 122 4.43 8.95 -6.07
N TRP A 123 5.69 8.71 -6.44
CA TRP A 123 6.02 8.03 -7.70
C TRP A 123 5.56 6.57 -7.73
N ARG A 124 5.65 5.84 -6.60
CA ARG A 124 5.13 4.47 -6.50
C ARG A 124 3.62 4.43 -6.70
N LEU A 125 2.87 5.33 -6.06
CA LEU A 125 1.43 5.47 -6.25
C LEU A 125 1.08 5.75 -7.71
N LEU A 126 1.79 6.69 -8.35
CA LEU A 126 1.56 7.01 -9.76
C LEU A 126 1.83 5.80 -10.67
N ALA A 127 2.97 5.13 -10.47
CA ALA A 127 3.35 3.96 -11.24
C ALA A 127 2.31 2.84 -11.10
N CYS A 128 1.93 2.50 -9.86
CA CYS A 128 0.91 1.48 -9.60
C CYS A 128 -0.44 1.85 -10.23
N ALA A 129 -0.86 3.11 -10.09
CA ALA A 129 -2.11 3.57 -10.70
C ALA A 129 -2.09 3.48 -12.24
N TRP A 130 -0.96 3.72 -12.90
CA TRP A 130 -0.82 3.56 -14.35
C TRP A 130 -0.65 2.11 -14.80
N LEU A 131 -0.12 1.23 -13.97
CA LEU A 131 0.06 -0.19 -14.30
C LEU A 131 -1.26 -0.99 -14.25
N ASP A 132 -2.29 -0.47 -13.58
CA ASP A 132 -3.67 -0.96 -13.64
C ASP A 132 -4.32 -0.64 -15.00
N THR A 133 -3.74 -1.24 -16.05
CA THR A 133 -3.98 -1.01 -17.48
C THR A 133 -5.28 -1.64 -17.99
N ARG A 134 -5.73 -2.72 -17.35
CA ARG A 134 -7.03 -3.37 -17.60
C ARG A 134 -8.14 -2.86 -16.67
N ASP A 135 -7.82 -1.89 -15.81
CA ASP A 135 -8.75 -1.35 -14.83
C ASP A 135 -9.33 -2.42 -13.87
N VAL A 136 -8.53 -3.44 -13.55
CA VAL A 136 -8.92 -4.56 -12.68
C VAL A 136 -9.20 -4.07 -11.27
N TYR A 137 -8.38 -3.14 -10.79
CA TYR A 137 -8.51 -2.58 -9.46
C TYR A 137 -9.36 -1.30 -9.41
N GLY A 138 -9.82 -0.81 -10.57
CA GLY A 138 -10.70 0.36 -10.64
C GLY A 138 -10.12 1.59 -9.94
N ILE A 139 -8.81 1.81 -10.04
CA ILE A 139 -8.14 2.88 -9.27
C ILE A 139 -8.62 4.24 -9.77
N ARG A 140 -9.21 5.06 -8.89
CA ARG A 140 -9.71 6.42 -9.20
C ARG A 140 -9.12 7.49 -8.29
N ALA A 141 -8.57 7.10 -7.16
CA ALA A 141 -7.90 8.00 -6.24
C ALA A 141 -6.63 7.34 -5.70
N VAL A 142 -5.74 8.15 -5.16
CA VAL A 142 -4.55 7.69 -4.43
C VAL A 142 -4.42 8.43 -3.12
N GLY A 143 -3.76 7.83 -2.14
CA GLY A 143 -3.54 8.44 -0.85
C GLY A 143 -2.28 7.94 -0.15
N ILE A 144 -1.82 8.75 0.80
CA ILE A 144 -0.72 8.40 1.70
C ILE A 144 -1.28 8.36 3.11
N TYR A 145 -0.94 7.31 3.85
CA TYR A 145 -1.15 7.21 5.28
C TYR A 145 0.18 7.26 6.02
N LEU A 146 0.40 8.33 6.79
CA LEU A 146 1.54 8.51 7.68
C LEU A 146 1.24 7.81 9.02
N ALA A 147 1.53 6.52 9.09
CA ALA A 147 1.03 5.65 10.17
C ALA A 147 1.49 6.04 11.57
N ARG A 148 2.71 6.61 11.71
CA ARG A 148 3.21 7.12 13.00
C ARG A 148 2.53 8.41 13.46
N HIS A 149 1.97 9.15 12.52
CA HIS A 149 1.37 10.47 12.76
C HIS A 149 -0.16 10.42 12.73
N GLY A 150 -0.76 9.33 12.27
CA GLY A 150 -2.21 9.21 12.15
C GLY A 150 -2.80 10.13 11.08
N VAL A 151 -1.98 10.59 10.11
CA VAL A 151 -2.38 11.56 9.09
C VAL A 151 -2.62 10.84 7.77
N THR A 152 -3.74 11.14 7.13
CA THR A 152 -4.06 10.70 5.77
C THR A 152 -4.17 11.89 4.83
N MET A 153 -3.65 11.73 3.62
CA MET A 153 -3.85 12.67 2.51
C MET A 153 -4.27 11.89 1.28
N SER A 154 -5.26 12.37 0.55
CA SER A 154 -5.79 11.67 -0.63
C SER A 154 -6.21 12.63 -1.73
N TRP A 155 -6.11 12.18 -2.97
CA TRP A 155 -6.43 12.94 -4.15
C TRP A 155 -7.11 12.07 -5.18
N GLY A 156 -8.09 12.62 -5.89
CA GLY A 156 -8.57 12.02 -7.14
C GLY A 156 -7.40 11.90 -8.12
N LEU A 157 -7.32 10.79 -8.87
CA LEU A 157 -6.15 10.45 -9.66
C LEU A 157 -5.81 11.52 -10.70
N THR A 158 -6.80 12.16 -11.32
CA THR A 158 -6.57 13.27 -12.26
C THR A 158 -5.91 14.46 -11.57
N ALA A 159 -6.41 14.86 -10.39
CA ALA A 159 -5.83 15.95 -9.62
C ALA A 159 -4.42 15.61 -9.13
N PHE A 160 -4.20 14.36 -8.73
CA PHE A 160 -2.90 13.83 -8.34
C PHE A 160 -1.87 13.90 -9.48
N CYS A 161 -2.22 13.39 -10.67
CA CYS A 161 -1.37 13.47 -11.86
C CYS A 161 -1.01 14.93 -12.16
N SER A 162 -2.02 15.81 -12.21
CA SER A 162 -1.80 17.24 -12.44
C SER A 162 -0.82 17.83 -11.41
N MET A 163 -0.99 17.52 -10.13
CA MET A 163 -0.10 17.98 -9.06
C MET A 163 1.35 17.50 -9.25
N VAL A 164 1.56 16.20 -9.47
CA VAL A 164 2.90 15.61 -9.63
C VAL A 164 3.64 16.21 -10.84
N PHE A 165 2.91 16.53 -11.91
CA PHE A 165 3.47 17.15 -13.12
C PHE A 165 3.39 18.68 -13.14
N GLY A 166 3.10 19.32 -12.00
CA GLY A 166 3.08 20.78 -11.85
C GLY A 166 2.03 21.49 -12.70
N GLY A 167 0.91 20.84 -13.00
CA GLY A 167 -0.20 21.41 -13.78
C GLY A 167 0.08 21.57 -15.26
N THR A 168 1.16 20.96 -15.77
CA THR A 168 1.61 21.18 -17.16
C THR A 168 0.80 20.46 -18.24
N GLY A 169 -0.18 19.63 -17.87
CA GLY A 169 -0.96 18.80 -18.81
C GLY A 169 -0.14 17.73 -19.53
N ARG A 170 1.06 17.41 -19.00
CA ARG A 170 1.99 16.42 -19.58
C ARG A 170 1.79 15.00 -19.04
N ASP A 171 0.80 14.79 -18.19
CA ASP A 171 0.53 13.53 -17.52
C ASP A 171 0.15 12.41 -18.50
N ASP A 172 -0.64 12.70 -19.52
CA ASP A 172 -0.97 11.71 -20.56
C ASP A 172 0.27 11.29 -21.36
N ALA A 173 1.07 12.26 -21.82
CA ALA A 173 2.32 11.98 -22.55
C ALA A 173 3.34 11.23 -21.67
N ALA A 174 3.42 11.56 -20.38
CA ALA A 174 4.28 10.86 -19.44
C ALA A 174 3.83 9.40 -19.22
N ARG A 175 2.51 9.16 -19.13
CA ARG A 175 1.95 7.80 -19.06
C ARG A 175 2.26 7.01 -20.34
N GLU A 176 2.08 7.62 -21.51
CA GLU A 176 2.39 7.02 -22.81
C GLU A 176 3.88 6.69 -22.98
N ALA A 177 4.77 7.47 -22.39
CA ALA A 177 6.21 7.17 -22.36
C ALA A 177 6.57 6.09 -21.32
N PHE A 178 5.92 6.13 -20.16
CA PHE A 178 6.16 5.21 -19.04
C PHE A 178 5.77 3.77 -19.37
N LEU A 179 4.58 3.55 -19.92
CA LEU A 179 4.04 2.19 -20.10
C LEU A 179 4.90 1.31 -21.02
N PRO A 180 5.39 1.78 -22.18
CA PRO A 180 6.33 1.01 -23.00
C PRO A 180 7.63 0.69 -22.26
N LEU A 181 8.16 1.63 -21.46
CA LEU A 181 9.35 1.39 -20.66
C LEU A 181 9.10 0.32 -19.59
N ALA A 182 8.02 0.45 -18.83
CA ALA A 182 7.61 -0.52 -17.82
C ALA A 182 7.44 -1.92 -18.41
N ARG A 183 6.81 -2.05 -19.58
CA ARG A 183 6.66 -3.33 -20.29
C ARG A 183 8.00 -3.94 -20.69
N ARG A 184 8.96 -3.13 -21.15
CA ARG A 184 10.30 -3.62 -21.49
C ARG A 184 11.06 -4.10 -20.25
N LEU A 185 11.02 -3.34 -19.16
CA LEU A 185 11.68 -3.68 -17.91
C LEU A 185 11.06 -4.93 -17.27
N ALA A 186 9.73 -5.00 -17.16
CA ALA A 186 9.03 -6.17 -16.65
C ALA A 186 9.40 -7.45 -17.42
N ARG A 187 9.48 -7.38 -18.77
CA ARG A 187 9.95 -8.53 -19.59
C ARG A 187 11.39 -8.92 -19.29
N ALA A 188 12.28 -7.94 -19.13
CA ALA A 188 13.69 -8.19 -18.83
C ALA A 188 13.85 -8.87 -17.46
N ASP A 189 12.97 -8.54 -16.51
CA ASP A 189 12.90 -9.14 -15.17
C ASP A 189 12.12 -10.47 -15.14
N GLY A 190 11.66 -10.98 -16.29
CA GLY A 190 10.92 -12.24 -16.40
C GLY A 190 9.44 -12.17 -15.98
N ALA A 191 8.91 -10.97 -15.70
CA ALA A 191 7.50 -10.77 -15.40
C ALA A 191 6.66 -10.71 -16.68
N GLU A 192 5.38 -11.10 -16.58
CA GLU A 192 4.43 -10.88 -17.67
C GLU A 192 4.19 -9.37 -17.80
N PRO A 193 4.42 -8.76 -18.98
CA PRO A 193 4.25 -7.32 -19.15
C PRO A 193 2.78 -6.93 -19.02
N PRO A 194 2.47 -5.72 -18.51
CA PRO A 194 1.10 -5.25 -18.52
C PRO A 194 0.61 -5.12 -19.97
N PRO A 195 -0.67 -5.42 -20.22
CA PRO A 195 -1.31 -5.24 -21.52
C PRO A 195 -1.39 -3.76 -21.92
N PRO A 196 -1.84 -3.45 -23.15
CA PRO A 196 -2.02 -2.06 -23.55
C PRO A 196 -3.00 -1.34 -22.61
N TRP A 197 -2.76 -0.07 -22.36
CA TRP A 197 -3.64 0.74 -21.51
C TRP A 197 -5.01 0.92 -22.16
N VAL A 198 -6.06 0.67 -21.39
CA VAL A 198 -7.43 1.00 -21.75
C VAL A 198 -7.80 2.31 -21.08
N PRO A 199 -8.22 3.35 -21.83
CA PRO A 199 -8.69 4.60 -21.23
C PRO A 199 -9.80 4.34 -20.22
N ARG A 200 -9.65 4.90 -19.02
CA ARG A 200 -10.70 4.87 -17.99
C ARG A 200 -11.85 5.75 -18.45
N GLU A 201 -13.08 5.25 -18.35
CA GLU A 201 -14.26 6.11 -18.53
C GLU A 201 -14.17 7.27 -17.53
N ARG A 202 -14.09 8.50 -18.06
CA ARG A 202 -14.18 9.70 -17.23
C ARG A 202 -15.60 9.74 -16.67
N ILE A 203 -15.76 9.32 -15.41
CA ILE A 203 -16.94 9.70 -14.65
C ILE A 203 -16.86 11.22 -14.48
N LEU A 204 -17.60 11.94 -15.32
CA LEU A 204 -17.81 13.37 -15.19
C LEU A 204 -18.62 13.58 -13.89
N TYR A 205 -17.92 13.71 -12.76
CA TYR A 205 -18.54 14.24 -11.57
C TYR A 205 -18.79 15.73 -11.83
N GLY A 206 -20.06 16.07 -12.03
CA GLY A 206 -20.53 17.45 -12.08
C GLY A 206 -20.12 18.19 -10.81
N SER A 207 -19.69 19.43 -11.01
CA SER A 207 -19.36 20.37 -9.94
C SER A 207 -20.54 20.52 -8.97
N HIS A 208 -20.31 20.21 -7.70
CA HIS A 208 -21.13 20.64 -6.58
C HIS A 208 -20.26 21.45 -5.63
#